data_AF-A0A3P8A5E5-F1
#
_entry.id   AF-A0A3P8A5E5-F1
#
_cell.length_a   1.000
_cell.length_b   1.000
_cell.length_c   1.000
_cell.angle_alpha   90.00
_cell.angle_beta   90.00
_cell.angle_gamma   90.00
#
_symmetry.space_group_name_H-M   'P 1'
#
loop_
_entity.id
_entity.type
_entity.pdbx_description
1 polymer ?
#
loop_
_entity_poly.entity_id
_entity_poly.type
_entity_poly.pdbx_seq_one_letter_code
_entity_poly.pdbx_strand_id
1 'polypeptide(L)'
;MQIGQDNQEVCTRSHLGHLLKPGDLVLGYDLRNSNVNSTLLDKMKTDRIPDIVLVRKVYDRSIRRERRNWKLKRLVQNDGDIYDSSSIGNEFEAWFFNFLEDLEEDEQMRQKINIYRDNTKQQAVCSDDITSDFPRGPSLHEMLDDLDLNADVEMIE
;
A
#
# COMPACT_ATOMS: atom_id res chain seq x y z
N MET A 1 -10.11 2.68 20.25
CA MET A 1 -11.46 3.27 20.33
C MET A 1 -12.40 2.42 19.50
N GLN A 2 -13.50 1.93 20.07
CA GLN A 2 -14.44 1.05 19.38
C GLN A 2 -15.61 1.87 18.85
N ILE A 3 -15.87 1.77 17.54
CA ILE A 3 -16.98 2.46 16.90
C ILE A 3 -18.30 1.86 17.42
N GLY A 4 -19.24 2.72 17.80
CA GLY A 4 -20.60 2.31 18.18
C GLY A 4 -20.80 1.94 19.65
N GLN A 5 -19.76 2.00 20.49
CA GLN A 5 -19.86 1.74 21.93
C GLN A 5 -19.85 3.05 22.73
N ASP A 6 -18.90 3.94 22.42
CA ASP A 6 -18.81 5.29 22.98
C ASP A 6 -18.78 6.29 21.81
N ASN A 7 -19.69 7.28 21.80
CA ASN A 7 -19.75 8.31 20.77
C ASN A 7 -18.66 9.38 20.97
N GLN A 8 -17.40 8.96 21.05
CA GLN A 8 -16.24 9.83 21.25
C GLN A 8 -15.64 10.24 19.91
N GLU A 9 -15.98 11.45 19.47
CA GLU A 9 -15.34 12.07 18.31
C GLU A 9 -14.06 12.79 18.73
N VAL A 10 -13.03 12.75 17.87
CA VAL A 10 -11.75 13.43 18.09
C VAL A 10 -11.44 14.31 16.90
N CYS A 11 -11.11 15.56 17.17
CA CYS A 11 -10.65 16.50 16.15
C CYS A 11 -9.12 16.55 16.15
N THR A 12 -8.49 16.21 15.03
CA THR A 12 -7.05 16.30 14.86
C THR A 12 -6.68 16.99 13.55
N ARG A 13 -5.55 17.70 13.54
CA ARG A 13 -5.00 18.27 12.29
C ARG A 13 -4.13 17.22 11.63
N SER A 14 -4.36 17.00 10.33
CA SER A 14 -3.62 16.02 9.55
C SER A 14 -3.15 16.60 8.23
N HIS A 15 -2.01 16.11 7.75
CA HIS A 15 -1.46 16.40 6.42
C HIS A 15 -2.20 15.62 5.31
N LEU A 16 -3.01 14.63 5.67
CA LEU A 16 -3.77 13.78 4.76
C LEU A 16 -5.09 14.42 4.28
N GLY A 17 -5.33 15.70 4.54
CA GLY A 17 -6.62 16.35 4.23
C GLY A 17 -6.99 16.37 2.75
N HIS A 18 -6.02 16.31 1.84
CA HIS A 18 -6.24 16.21 0.39
C HIS A 18 -6.59 14.79 -0.07
N LEU A 19 -6.39 13.79 0.79
CA LEU A 19 -6.53 12.37 0.48
C LEU A 19 -7.76 11.74 1.14
N LEU A 20 -8.11 12.20 2.35
CA LEU A 20 -9.18 11.64 3.15
C LEU A 20 -10.55 12.16 2.74
N LYS A 21 -11.50 11.24 2.63
CA LYS A 21 -12.94 11.48 2.45
C LYS A 21 -13.71 10.90 3.65
N PRO A 22 -14.92 11.40 3.94
CA PRO A 22 -15.77 10.81 4.97
C PRO A 22 -16.01 9.30 4.70
N GLY A 23 -15.81 8.47 5.73
CA GLY A 23 -15.94 7.01 5.63
C GLY A 23 -14.65 6.26 5.28
N ASP A 24 -13.56 6.96 4.99
CA ASP A 24 -12.26 6.33 4.78
C ASP A 24 -11.71 5.70 6.06
N LEU A 25 -10.98 4.60 5.89
CA LEU A 25 -10.21 3.97 6.95
C LEU A 25 -8.81 4.58 7.00
N VAL A 26 -8.30 4.81 8.22
CA VAL A 26 -6.99 5.40 8.44
C VAL A 26 -6.24 4.66 9.55
N LEU A 27 -4.92 4.61 9.46
CA LEU A 27 -4.07 4.23 10.57
C LEU A 27 -3.46 5.47 11.22
N GLY A 28 -3.34 5.41 12.53
CA GLY A 28 -2.75 6.46 13.33
C GLY A 28 -2.37 5.98 14.71
N TYR A 29 -1.66 6.84 15.43
CA TYR A 29 -1.29 6.63 16.83
C TYR A 29 -2.32 7.32 17.73
N ASP A 30 -2.82 6.60 18.74
CA ASP A 30 -3.66 7.14 19.81
C ASP A 30 -2.77 7.50 21.00
N LEU A 31 -2.44 8.78 21.14
CA LEU A 31 -1.52 9.26 22.17
C LEU A 31 -2.21 9.42 23.53
N ARG A 32 -3.53 9.59 23.58
CA ARG A 32 -4.29 9.71 24.84
C ARG A 32 -4.16 8.48 25.75
N ASN A 33 -4.12 7.30 25.13
CA ASN A 33 -4.00 6.02 25.82
C ASN A 33 -2.56 5.49 25.83
N SER A 34 -1.60 6.26 25.32
CA SER A 34 -0.21 5.84 25.19
C SER A 34 0.61 6.29 26.39
N ASN A 35 1.15 5.34 27.14
CA ASN A 35 2.14 5.64 28.19
C ASN A 35 3.55 5.58 27.59
N VAL A 36 4.05 6.73 27.14
CA VAL A 36 5.36 6.83 26.48
C VAL A 36 6.41 7.32 27.46
N ASN A 37 7.47 6.53 27.67
CA ASN A 37 8.63 6.96 28.43
C ASN A 37 9.55 7.82 27.54
N SER A 38 9.27 9.12 27.45
CA SER A 38 10.08 10.05 26.64
C SER A 38 10.22 11.41 27.31
N THR A 39 11.46 11.74 27.68
CA THR A 39 11.81 13.03 28.29
C THR A 39 11.46 14.25 27.42
N LEU A 40 11.30 14.06 26.10
CA LEU A 40 10.88 15.12 25.18
C LEU A 40 9.37 15.39 25.28
N LEU A 41 8.56 14.34 25.43
CA LEU A 41 7.12 14.47 25.63
C LEU A 41 6.83 15.05 27.01
N ASP A 42 7.56 14.64 28.03
CA ASP A 42 7.43 15.17 29.40
C ASP A 42 7.73 16.68 29.48
N LYS A 43 8.64 17.18 28.64
CA LYS A 43 9.01 18.60 28.56
C LYS A 43 8.06 19.41 27.68
N MET A 44 7.24 18.77 26.85
CA MET A 44 6.28 19.46 26.00
C MET A 44 5.04 19.88 26.79
N LYS A 45 4.43 21.00 26.39
CA LYS A 45 3.15 21.43 26.95
C LYS A 45 2.05 20.50 26.43
N THR A 46 1.16 20.07 27.32
CA THR A 46 0.02 19.19 26.99
C THR A 46 -0.81 19.72 25.83
N ASP A 47 -1.05 21.03 25.77
CA ASP A 47 -1.82 21.68 24.67
C ASP A 47 -1.19 21.55 23.28
N ARG A 48 0.11 21.21 23.21
CA ARG A 48 0.82 21.01 21.94
C ARG A 48 0.89 19.55 21.51
N ILE A 49 0.53 18.63 22.39
CA ILE A 49 0.55 17.20 22.11
C ILE A 49 -0.83 16.85 21.55
N PRO A 50 -0.91 16.39 20.29
CA PRO A 50 -2.19 15.98 19.71
C PRO A 50 -2.67 14.69 20.38
N ASP A 51 -3.99 14.54 20.47
CA ASP A 51 -4.60 13.32 21.00
C ASP A 51 -4.40 12.10 20.09
N ILE A 52 -4.49 12.32 18.78
CA ILE A 52 -4.36 11.29 17.74
C ILE A 52 -3.54 11.87 16.60
N VAL A 53 -2.62 11.06 16.07
CA VAL A 53 -1.81 11.39 14.89
C VAL A 53 -2.13 10.41 13.76
N LEU A 54 -2.68 10.91 12.66
CA LEU A 54 -2.95 10.09 11.47
C LEU A 54 -1.68 9.95 10.63
N VAL A 55 -1.42 8.72 10.16
CA VAL A 55 -0.17 8.37 9.45
C VAL A 55 -0.45 7.96 8.02
N ARG A 56 -1.39 7.02 7.78
CA ARG A 56 -1.72 6.57 6.42
C ARG A 56 -3.21 6.33 6.23
N LYS A 57 -3.69 6.55 5.00
CA LYS A 57 -4.98 6.04 4.55
C LYS A 57 -4.87 4.53 4.30
N VAL A 58 -5.92 3.80 4.66
CA VAL A 58 -6.08 2.39 4.31
C VAL A 58 -7.07 2.31 3.17
N TYR A 59 -6.71 1.57 2.14
CA TYR A 59 -7.56 1.38 0.98
C TYR A 59 -7.96 -0.09 0.87
N ASP A 60 -9.02 -0.36 0.12
CA ASP A 60 -9.52 -1.72 -0.07
C ASP A 60 -8.48 -2.59 -0.81
N ARG A 61 -7.99 -3.62 -0.12
CA ARG A 61 -6.98 -4.55 -0.63
C ARG A 61 -7.46 -5.37 -1.82
N SER A 62 -8.76 -5.66 -1.89
CA SER A 62 -9.36 -6.45 -2.96
C SER A 62 -9.33 -5.66 -4.26
N ILE A 63 -9.79 -4.40 -4.21
CA ILE A 63 -9.81 -3.49 -5.35
C ILE A 63 -8.39 -3.20 -5.85
N ARG A 64 -7.42 -2.98 -4.93
CA ARG A 64 -6.01 -2.81 -5.31
C ARG A 64 -5.44 -4.00 -6.06
N ARG A 65 -5.69 -5.21 -5.56
CA ARG A 65 -5.21 -6.45 -6.17
C ARG A 65 -5.78 -6.67 -7.57
N GLU A 66 -7.03 -6.29 -7.77
CA GLU A 66 -7.72 -6.36 -9.07
C GLU A 66 -7.14 -5.36 -10.06
N ARG A 67 -6.87 -4.13 -9.63
CA ARG A 67 -6.27 -3.07 -10.48
C ARG A 67 -4.80 -3.32 -10.83
N ARG A 68 -4.08 -4.10 -10.02
CA ARG A 68 -2.66 -4.39 -10.23
C ARG A 68 -2.45 -5.24 -11.48
N ASN A 69 -2.01 -4.61 -12.57
CA ASN A 69 -1.64 -5.20 -13.86
C ASN A 69 -0.11 -5.36 -14.04
N TRP A 70 0.63 -5.34 -12.94
CA TRP A 70 2.08 -5.37 -12.90
C TRP A 70 2.57 -6.35 -11.83
N LYS A 71 3.83 -6.79 -11.99
CA LYS A 71 4.48 -7.77 -11.13
C LYS A 71 5.95 -7.46 -10.95
N LEU A 72 6.53 -8.04 -9.90
CA LEU A 72 7.97 -8.05 -9.67
C LEU A 72 8.54 -9.42 -10.03
N LYS A 73 9.75 -9.45 -10.58
CA LYS A 73 10.50 -10.71 -10.79
C LYS A 73 11.40 -10.96 -9.60
N ARG A 74 11.39 -12.17 -9.06
CA ARG A 74 12.23 -12.61 -7.95
C ARG A 74 13.44 -13.37 -8.48
N LEU A 75 14.62 -13.12 -7.91
CA LEU A 75 15.86 -13.82 -8.29
C LEU A 75 15.89 -15.28 -7.81
N VAL A 76 15.19 -15.60 -6.72
CA VAL A 76 15.08 -16.97 -6.19
C VAL A 76 13.71 -17.53 -6.58
N GLN A 77 13.70 -18.39 -7.60
CA GLN A 77 12.50 -19.04 -8.14
C GLN A 77 12.33 -20.48 -7.63
N ASN A 78 13.33 -21.01 -6.91
CA ASN A 78 13.24 -22.31 -6.25
C ASN A 78 12.48 -22.15 -4.93
N ASP A 79 11.17 -22.28 -5.04
CA ASP A 79 10.19 -22.33 -3.97
C ASP A 79 10.48 -23.40 -2.89
N GLY A 80 11.38 -24.35 -3.16
CA GLY A 80 11.69 -25.45 -2.24
C GLY A 80 12.46 -25.06 -0.97
N ASP A 81 13.30 -24.00 -1.00
CA ASP A 81 14.28 -23.76 0.06
C ASP A 81 13.92 -22.63 1.04
N ILE A 82 12.85 -21.87 0.77
CA ILE A 82 12.46 -20.69 1.59
C ILE A 82 11.23 -20.97 2.46
N TYR A 83 10.36 -21.91 2.08
CA TYR A 83 9.14 -22.23 2.80
C TYR A 83 9.25 -23.57 3.54
N ASP A 84 10.31 -23.74 4.34
CA ASP A 84 10.46 -24.95 5.18
C ASP A 84 9.39 -25.01 6.29
N SER A 85 8.62 -23.93 6.50
CA SER A 85 7.46 -23.89 7.38
C SER A 85 6.32 -23.03 6.80
N SER A 86 5.10 -23.58 6.79
CA SER A 86 3.89 -22.90 6.28
C SER A 86 3.61 -21.56 6.96
N SER A 87 4.08 -21.36 8.20
CA SER A 87 3.93 -20.09 8.93
C SER A 87 4.79 -18.97 8.32
N ILE A 88 5.99 -19.29 7.85
CA ILE A 88 6.93 -18.33 7.26
C ILE A 88 6.42 -17.87 5.90
N GLY A 89 5.80 -18.78 5.14
CA GLY A 89 5.16 -18.45 3.87
C GLY A 89 4.06 -17.39 4.02
N ASN A 90 3.18 -17.54 5.01
CA ASN A 90 2.08 -16.59 5.24
C ASN A 90 2.57 -15.20 5.65
N GLU A 91 3.59 -15.12 6.50
CA GLU A 91 4.19 -13.85 6.92
C GLU A 91 4.90 -13.16 5.74
N PHE A 92 5.63 -13.94 4.94
CA PHE A 92 6.29 -13.44 3.75
C PHE A 92 5.29 -12.87 2.74
N GLU A 93 4.20 -13.59 2.45
CA GLU A 93 3.13 -13.10 1.58
C GLU A 93 2.56 -11.79 2.10
N ALA A 94 2.26 -11.69 3.41
CA ALA A 94 1.74 -10.45 4.00
C ALA A 94 2.72 -9.28 3.86
N TRP A 95 4.02 -9.52 4.09
CA TRP A 95 5.07 -8.51 3.90
C TRP A 95 5.19 -8.09 2.43
N PHE A 96 5.18 -9.07 1.51
CA PHE A 96 5.22 -8.82 0.08
C PHE A 96 4.02 -7.99 -0.38
N PHE A 97 2.81 -8.28 0.10
CA PHE A 97 1.63 -7.46 -0.20
C PHE A 97 1.77 -6.02 0.28
N ASN A 98 2.26 -5.79 1.50
CA ASN A 98 2.49 -4.45 2.01
C ASN A 98 3.54 -3.71 1.16
N PHE A 99 4.62 -4.39 0.77
CA PHE A 99 5.64 -3.83 -0.10
C PHE A 99 5.08 -3.39 -1.47
N LEU A 100 4.16 -4.16 -2.04
CA LEU A 100 3.49 -3.77 -3.28
C LEU A 100 2.55 -2.57 -3.08
N GLU A 101 1.90 -2.44 -1.92
CA GLU A 101 1.13 -1.24 -1.55
C GLU A 101 2.06 -0.01 -1.46
N ASP A 102 3.21 -0.14 -0.81
CA ASP A 102 4.20 0.94 -0.68
C ASP A 102 4.71 1.40 -2.06
N LEU A 103 4.95 0.47 -2.98
CA LEU A 103 5.31 0.78 -4.37
C LEU A 103 4.20 1.52 -5.13
N GLU A 104 2.93 1.27 -4.84
CA GLU A 104 1.84 2.02 -5.47
C GLU A 104 1.80 3.47 -4.98
N GLU A 105 2.22 3.71 -3.73
CA GLU A 105 2.14 5.00 -3.03
C GLU A 105 3.40 5.87 -3.19
N ASP A 106 4.60 5.28 -3.20
CA ASP A 106 5.89 6.01 -3.21
C ASP A 106 6.64 5.93 -4.54
N GLU A 107 6.74 7.06 -5.24
CA GLU A 107 7.48 7.20 -6.49
C GLU A 107 9.00 7.04 -6.34
N GLN A 108 9.59 7.52 -5.25
CA GLN A 108 11.03 7.40 -5.00
C GLN A 108 11.43 5.95 -4.76
N MET A 109 10.52 5.16 -4.18
CA MET A 109 10.71 3.73 -4.01
C MET A 109 10.61 3.00 -5.35
N ARG A 110 9.60 3.32 -6.18
CA ARG A 110 9.44 2.75 -7.53
C ARG A 110 10.69 2.91 -8.39
N GLN A 111 11.32 4.08 -8.38
CA GLN A 111 12.52 4.35 -9.19
C GLN A 111 13.69 3.41 -8.92
N LYS A 112 13.73 2.73 -7.77
CA LYS A 112 14.83 1.84 -7.36
C LYS A 112 14.56 0.38 -7.65
N ILE A 113 13.38 0.03 -8.15
CA ILE A 113 12.89 -1.34 -8.30
C ILE A 113 12.37 -1.54 -9.71
N ASN A 114 12.79 -2.63 -10.36
CA ASN A 114 12.32 -2.96 -11.70
C ASN A 114 10.90 -3.53 -11.63
N ILE A 115 9.98 -2.92 -12.37
CA ILE A 115 8.57 -3.29 -12.41
C ILE A 115 8.24 -3.81 -13.81
N TYR A 116 7.43 -4.86 -13.89
CA TYR A 116 7.11 -5.52 -15.15
C TYR A 116 5.62 -5.63 -15.36
N ARG A 117 5.18 -5.57 -16.61
CA ARG A 117 3.78 -5.82 -16.96
C ARG A 117 3.39 -7.27 -16.67
N ASP A 118 2.20 -7.47 -16.12
CA ASP A 118 1.61 -8.80 -15.96
C ASP A 118 0.61 -9.07 -17.09
N ASN A 119 1.06 -9.79 -18.13
CA ASN A 119 0.23 -10.12 -19.30
C ASN A 119 -0.92 -11.09 -18.99
N THR A 120 -0.90 -11.76 -17.83
CA THR A 120 -1.99 -12.66 -17.42
C THR A 120 -3.23 -11.90 -16.96
N LYS A 121 -3.07 -10.65 -16.53
CA LYS A 121 -4.15 -9.80 -16.05
C LYS A 121 -4.56 -8.82 -17.14
N GLN A 122 -5.79 -8.94 -17.58
CA GLN A 122 -6.43 -7.89 -18.35
C GLN A 122 -6.69 -6.69 -17.44
N GLN A 123 -6.50 -5.47 -17.98
CA GLN A 123 -6.70 -4.24 -17.22
C GLN A 123 -8.15 -4.19 -16.72
N ALA A 124 -8.33 -4.24 -15.40
CA ALA A 124 -9.64 -4.20 -14.80
C ALA A 124 -10.33 -2.87 -15.13
N VAL A 125 -11.53 -2.95 -15.71
CA VAL A 125 -12.37 -1.77 -15.99
C VAL A 125 -13.08 -1.41 -14.69
N CYS A 126 -12.38 -0.75 -13.76
CA CYS A 126 -13.01 -0.11 -12.62
C CYS A 126 -13.67 1.21 -13.09
N SER A 127 -14.83 1.57 -12.53
CA SER A 127 -15.46 2.87 -12.82
C SER A 127 -14.51 4.01 -12.45
N ASP A 128 -14.43 5.04 -13.30
CA ASP A 128 -13.50 6.17 -13.14
C ASP A 128 -13.56 6.80 -11.74
N ASP A 129 -14.76 6.93 -11.15
CA ASP A 129 -14.95 7.47 -9.80
C ASP A 129 -14.18 6.69 -8.72
N ILE A 130 -14.28 5.36 -8.74
CA ILE A 130 -13.55 4.46 -7.84
C ILE A 130 -12.05 4.52 -8.15
N THR A 131 -11.67 4.67 -9.42
CA THR A 131 -10.25 4.65 -9.78
C THR A 131 -9.47 5.84 -9.23
N SER A 132 -10.12 7.00 -9.16
CA SER A 132 -9.56 8.28 -8.72
C SER A 132 -9.10 8.27 -7.26
N ASP A 133 -9.70 7.41 -6.44
CA ASP A 133 -9.47 7.37 -4.99
C ASP A 133 -8.28 6.53 -4.57
N PHE A 134 -7.63 5.82 -5.49
CA PHE A 134 -6.43 5.04 -5.18
C PHE A 134 -5.20 5.68 -5.82
N PRO A 135 -4.00 5.35 -5.30
CA PRO A 135 -2.76 5.73 -5.96
C PRO A 135 -2.76 5.26 -7.43
N ARG A 136 -2.20 6.08 -8.32
CA ARG A 136 -2.12 5.75 -9.75
C ARG A 136 -1.31 4.48 -10.01
N GLY A 137 -0.40 4.13 -9.10
CA GLY A 137 0.51 3.01 -9.24
C GLY A 137 1.58 3.27 -10.30
N PRO A 138 2.33 2.21 -10.68
CA PRO A 138 3.36 2.30 -11.70
C PRO A 138 2.81 2.70 -13.08
N SER A 139 3.54 3.56 -13.77
CA SER A 139 3.20 4.00 -15.12
C SER A 139 3.50 2.93 -16.17
N LEU A 140 2.87 3.02 -17.33
CA LEU A 140 3.19 2.13 -18.46
C LEU A 140 4.67 2.18 -18.82
N HIS A 141 5.29 3.36 -18.77
CA HIS A 141 6.70 3.56 -19.09
C HIS A 141 7.63 2.77 -18.15
N GLU A 142 7.31 2.74 -16.85
CA GLU A 142 8.06 1.99 -15.83
C GLU A 142 7.98 0.46 -16.02
N MET A 143 7.07 -0.02 -16.88
CA MET A 143 6.84 -1.46 -17.11
C MET A 143 7.40 -1.96 -18.45
N LEU A 144 8.07 -1.11 -19.23
CA LEU A 144 8.49 -1.45 -20.60
C LEU A 144 9.79 -2.26 -20.68
N ASP A 145 10.50 -2.46 -19.58
CA ASP A 145 11.81 -3.12 -19.56
C ASP A 145 11.81 -4.56 -20.10
N ASP A 146 10.66 -5.25 -20.07
CA ASP A 146 10.49 -6.63 -20.55
C ASP A 146 9.63 -6.72 -21.82
N LEU A 147 9.38 -5.58 -22.49
CA LEU A 147 8.62 -5.57 -23.73
C LEU A 147 9.49 -6.09 -24.90
N ASP A 148 9.41 -7.39 -25.18
CA ASP A 148 10.00 -7.99 -26.38
C ASP A 148 8.97 -8.06 -27.52
N LEU A 149 9.14 -7.20 -28.52
CA LEU A 149 8.27 -7.15 -29.70
C LEU A 149 8.47 -8.32 -30.67
N ASN A 150 9.52 -9.13 -30.48
CA ASN A 150 9.82 -10.27 -31.37
C ASN A 150 9.17 -11.58 -30.88
N ALA A 151 8.76 -11.65 -29.62
CA ALA A 151 8.17 -12.86 -29.03
C ALA A 151 6.78 -13.18 -29.58
N ASP A 152 6.04 -12.18 -30.07
CA ASP A 152 4.65 -12.33 -30.55
C ASP A 152 4.56 -12.65 -32.06
N VAL A 153 5.68 -12.81 -32.76
CA VAL A 153 5.73 -13.21 -34.18
C VAL A 153 5.88 -14.74 -34.28
N GLU A 154 4.87 -15.48 -33.84
CA GLU A 154 4.65 -16.81 -34.42
C GLU A 154 3.94 -16.60 -35.76
N MET A 155 4.73 -16.59 -36.85
CA MET A 155 4.19 -16.71 -38.20
C MET A 155 3.48 -18.05 -38.32
N ILE A 156 2.17 -18.03 -38.22
CA ILE A 156 1.31 -19.12 -38.67
C ILE A 156 1.42 -19.12 -40.20
N GLU A 157 2.21 -20.04 -40.75
CA GLU A 157 2.12 -20.46 -42.16
C GLU A 157 0.85 -21.28 -42.41
#